data_AF-A0A971RC52-F1
#
_entry.id   AF-A0A971RC52-F1
#
_cell.length_a   1.000
_cell.length_b   1.000
_cell.length_c   1.000
_cell.angle_alpha   90.00
_cell.angle_beta   90.00
_cell.angle_gamma   90.00
#
_symmetry.space_group_name_H-M   'P 1'
#
loop_
_entity.id
_entity.type
_entity.pdbx_description
1 polymer ?
#
loop_
_entity_poly.entity_id
_entity_poly.type
_entity_poly.pdbx_seq_one_letter_code
_entity_poly.pdbx_strand_id
1 'polypeptide(L)'
;MLYRNPVIPGFYPDPSICRAGEDYYLVTSSFEYFPGVPVFHSRDLVDWELVGHCLSRPEQLPLQGARASGGIFAPTIRYHQGRFYMVTTNVTGGGHFYVSTDDPAGQWSDPIWVKTEGFGIDPSLLFDDDGTCYFTSTGRGGLTQFPIDIATGRALGPERQVWQGSGGSFPEAPHLYKINGLYYQMLAEGGTERGHMVTMARSETPWGPWEPCPHNPILSHRSRGRSIQSTGHADLIEAHDGSWWLVFLATRPYGPYPLFHNLGRETNIAPVVWVDGWPVVGSGGLAEAEAEAPAFATAVRQRWDEPTLDRFAEGPLPLYWNWLRNPHPEDYSLSERPGWLRLRGSAVTLNALDSPAWLGRRQQHQEMSASVTLEFVPEREGDEAGLSVLMNNRHHYEVFVTLRAGVRVAQARRTIGSMVVTSELVALPDGPVTLCIEAESPASMGPGGHGEGEPVYRLGVQTEGGLRVLDTPEMRYIATEVAGGFTGAYLGMYATGNGAVCAQPADFTSFSYARRAGGSSDGSAN
;
A
#
# COMPACT_ATOMS: atom_id res chain seq x y z
N MET A 1 -0.04 -6.99 26.90
CA MET A 1 -0.37 -7.78 25.68
C MET A 1 0.68 -7.46 24.64
N LEU A 2 0.97 -8.39 23.72
CA LEU A 2 1.92 -8.14 22.64
C LEU A 2 1.18 -7.87 21.34
N TYR A 3 1.73 -7.01 20.50
CA TYR A 3 1.34 -6.85 19.10
C TYR A 3 2.48 -7.24 18.19
N ARG A 4 2.16 -7.59 16.94
CA ARG A 4 3.13 -7.91 15.90
C ARG A 4 3.17 -6.82 14.83
N ASN A 5 4.37 -6.43 14.46
CA ASN A 5 4.61 -5.60 13.28
C ASN A 5 4.68 -6.47 12.02
N PRO A 6 4.16 -5.98 10.87
CA PRO A 6 3.43 -4.72 10.69
C PRO A 6 2.02 -4.75 11.31
N VAL A 7 1.53 -3.59 11.75
CA VAL A 7 0.14 -3.44 12.25
C VAL A 7 -0.88 -3.34 11.11
N ILE A 8 -0.45 -2.90 9.92
CA ILE A 8 -1.24 -2.97 8.68
C ILE A 8 -0.37 -3.61 7.58
N PRO A 9 -0.51 -4.93 7.34
CA PRO A 9 0.31 -5.66 6.37
C PRO A 9 -0.12 -5.45 4.92
N GLY A 10 0.82 -5.69 4.01
CA GLY A 10 0.68 -5.45 2.57
C GLY A 10 1.01 -4.01 2.18
N PHE A 11 0.67 -3.64 0.95
CA PHE A 11 1.00 -2.35 0.34
C PHE A 11 0.24 -1.18 0.99
N TYR A 12 0.75 -0.74 2.15
CA TYR A 12 0.31 0.42 2.91
C TYR A 12 1.54 1.28 3.31
N PRO A 13 2.20 1.92 2.33
CA PRO A 13 3.35 2.80 2.53
C PRO A 13 2.99 4.18 3.10
N ASP A 14 4.04 4.90 3.50
CA ASP A 14 3.99 6.33 3.81
C ASP A 14 2.87 6.68 4.81
N PRO A 15 2.83 6.04 6.00
CA PRO A 15 1.74 6.20 6.95
C PRO A 15 1.79 7.59 7.62
N SER A 16 0.67 8.29 7.60
CA SER A 16 0.45 9.49 8.42
C SER A 16 -0.74 9.29 9.35
N ILE A 17 -0.64 9.80 10.56
CA ILE A 17 -1.61 9.59 11.65
C ILE A 17 -2.08 10.90 12.26
N CYS A 18 -3.34 10.94 12.70
CA CYS A 18 -3.85 11.99 13.58
C CYS A 18 -4.80 11.42 14.64
N ARG A 19 -5.08 12.21 15.68
CA ARG A 19 -5.96 11.85 16.78
C ARG A 19 -7.10 12.86 16.91
N ALA A 20 -8.33 12.38 17.05
CA ALA A 20 -9.51 13.16 17.39
C ALA A 20 -10.15 12.59 18.67
N GLY A 21 -9.80 13.15 19.83
CA GLY A 21 -10.18 12.58 21.12
C GLY A 21 -9.43 11.26 21.39
N GLU A 22 -10.16 10.16 21.55
CA GLU A 22 -9.61 8.81 21.76
C GLU A 22 -9.54 7.97 20.48
N ASP A 23 -10.00 8.54 19.35
CA ASP A 23 -10.00 7.89 18.04
C ASP A 23 -8.77 8.32 17.21
N TYR A 24 -8.09 7.34 16.62
CA TYR A 24 -6.92 7.53 15.77
C TYR A 24 -7.27 7.22 14.31
N TYR A 25 -6.77 8.05 13.40
CA TYR A 25 -6.97 7.88 11.96
C TYR A 25 -5.63 7.87 11.25
N LEU A 26 -5.47 6.92 10.32
CA LEU A 26 -4.23 6.73 9.57
C LEU A 26 -4.52 6.65 8.06
N VAL A 27 -3.64 7.25 7.26
CA VAL A 27 -3.69 7.22 5.80
C VAL A 27 -2.37 6.72 5.22
N THR A 28 -2.42 6.09 4.04
CA THR A 28 -1.23 5.59 3.32
C THR A 28 -1.28 6.01 1.85
N SER A 29 -0.14 6.09 1.18
CA SER A 29 -0.09 6.37 -0.27
C SER A 29 -0.69 5.22 -1.09
N SER A 30 -1.16 5.53 -2.31
CA SER A 30 -1.92 4.59 -3.15
C SER A 30 -1.51 4.56 -4.61
N PHE A 31 -0.62 5.46 -5.04
CA PHE A 31 -0.04 5.49 -6.37
C PHE A 31 -1.11 5.47 -7.49
N GLU A 32 -1.03 4.56 -8.45
CA GLU A 32 -1.95 4.42 -9.58
C GLU A 32 -3.29 3.74 -9.25
N TYR A 33 -3.54 3.36 -7.99
CA TYR A 33 -4.74 2.62 -7.61
C TYR A 33 -5.89 3.56 -7.22
N PHE A 34 -7.11 3.19 -7.64
CA PHE A 34 -8.36 3.89 -7.33
C PHE A 34 -9.33 2.97 -6.59
N PRO A 35 -10.07 3.41 -5.56
CA PRO A 35 -9.97 4.70 -4.89
C PRO A 35 -8.61 4.87 -4.21
N GLY A 36 -8.19 6.12 -4.02
CA GLY A 36 -6.88 6.48 -3.48
C GLY A 36 -6.92 6.91 -2.01
N VAL A 37 -5.77 6.77 -1.36
CA VAL A 37 -5.54 7.13 0.06
C VAL A 37 -6.55 6.45 0.99
N PRO A 38 -6.36 5.15 1.32
CA PRO A 38 -7.21 4.46 2.28
C PRO A 38 -7.15 5.13 3.65
N VAL A 39 -8.27 5.14 4.36
CA VAL A 39 -8.43 5.72 5.70
C VAL A 39 -8.68 4.58 6.68
N PHE A 40 -7.80 4.46 7.67
CA PHE A 40 -7.92 3.50 8.75
C PHE A 40 -8.35 4.20 10.05
N HIS A 41 -9.11 3.49 10.87
CA HIS A 41 -9.52 3.90 12.21
C HIS A 41 -9.01 2.90 13.25
N SER A 42 -8.59 3.40 14.41
CA SER A 42 -8.21 2.60 15.57
C SER A 42 -8.51 3.35 16.86
N ARG A 43 -8.63 2.60 17.97
CA ARG A 43 -8.69 3.12 19.35
C ARG A 43 -7.52 2.69 20.22
N ASP A 44 -6.66 1.81 19.69
CA ASP A 44 -5.55 1.18 20.43
C ASP A 44 -4.22 1.25 19.67
N LEU A 45 -4.16 1.94 18.52
CA LEU A 45 -3.00 2.09 17.63
C LEU A 45 -2.49 0.79 16.97
N VAL A 46 -3.10 -0.36 17.29
CA VAL A 46 -2.64 -1.69 16.88
C VAL A 46 -3.64 -2.36 15.96
N ASP A 47 -4.92 -2.37 16.35
CA ASP A 47 -6.02 -2.91 15.57
C ASP A 47 -6.61 -1.80 14.70
N TRP A 48 -6.41 -1.92 13.39
CA TRP A 48 -6.85 -0.94 12.40
C TRP A 48 -7.98 -1.50 11.54
N GLU A 49 -9.02 -0.71 11.37
CA GLU A 49 -10.14 -0.99 10.47
C GLU A 49 -10.11 -0.03 9.28
N LEU A 50 -10.19 -0.55 8.05
CA LEU A 50 -10.33 0.27 6.87
C LEU A 50 -11.76 0.83 6.82
N VAL A 51 -11.92 2.14 7.00
CA VAL A 51 -13.23 2.80 7.10
C VAL A 51 -13.61 3.60 5.86
N GLY A 52 -12.65 3.89 4.97
CA GLY A 52 -12.93 4.65 3.76
C GLY A 52 -11.70 4.94 2.91
N HIS A 53 -11.85 5.87 1.98
CA HIS A 53 -10.78 6.41 1.13
C HIS A 53 -10.96 7.91 0.99
N CYS A 54 -9.88 8.69 1.12
CA CYS A 54 -9.96 10.15 0.95
C CYS A 54 -10.32 10.53 -0.48
N LEU A 55 -9.87 9.75 -1.46
CA LEU A 55 -10.00 10.05 -2.89
C LEU A 55 -10.82 8.96 -3.58
N SER A 56 -12.13 9.09 -3.50
CA SER A 56 -13.10 8.07 -3.96
C SER A 56 -13.91 8.51 -5.18
N ARG A 57 -13.68 9.72 -5.70
CA ARG A 57 -14.34 10.25 -6.91
C ARG A 57 -13.32 10.60 -8.01
N PRO A 58 -13.66 10.41 -9.30
CA PRO A 58 -12.77 10.75 -10.41
C PRO A 58 -12.27 12.20 -10.40
N GLU A 59 -13.11 13.15 -9.97
CA GLU A 59 -12.78 14.58 -9.90
C GLU A 59 -11.68 14.88 -8.87
N GLN A 60 -11.56 14.04 -7.84
CA GLN A 60 -10.52 14.14 -6.83
C GLN A 60 -9.20 13.51 -7.29
N LEU A 61 -9.27 12.50 -8.16
CA LEU A 61 -8.17 11.60 -8.46
C LEU A 61 -8.07 11.26 -9.95
N PRO A 62 -7.60 12.19 -10.79
CA PRO A 62 -7.32 11.91 -12.19
C PRO A 62 -6.04 11.07 -12.32
N LEU A 63 -6.18 9.80 -12.72
CA LEU A 63 -5.12 8.81 -12.88
C LEU A 63 -4.99 8.27 -14.32
N GLN A 64 -5.75 8.78 -15.28
CA GLN A 64 -5.63 8.36 -16.68
C GLN A 64 -4.18 8.53 -17.17
N GLY A 65 -3.61 7.48 -17.75
CA GLY A 65 -2.22 7.49 -18.22
C GLY A 65 -1.14 7.52 -17.11
N ALA A 66 -1.51 7.44 -15.82
CA ALA A 66 -0.53 7.34 -14.75
C ALA A 66 0.40 6.15 -14.99
N ARG A 67 1.72 6.37 -14.97
CA ARG A 67 2.69 5.25 -15.03
C ARG A 67 2.55 4.36 -13.80
N ALA A 68 3.09 3.13 -13.88
CA ALA A 68 3.24 2.30 -12.68
C ALA A 68 4.03 3.03 -11.59
N SER A 69 3.56 2.94 -10.36
CA SER A 69 4.01 3.73 -9.21
C SER A 69 4.01 5.25 -9.44
N GLY A 70 3.13 5.74 -10.31
CA GLY A 70 2.78 7.15 -10.47
C GLY A 70 1.59 7.51 -9.57
N GLY A 71 0.84 8.56 -9.88
CA GLY A 71 -0.36 8.92 -9.12
C GLY A 71 -0.06 9.48 -7.73
N ILE A 72 -0.70 8.95 -6.70
CA ILE A 72 -0.69 9.54 -5.34
C ILE A 72 0.48 9.07 -4.50
N PHE A 73 1.35 10.02 -4.14
CA PHE A 73 2.50 9.82 -3.24
C PHE A 73 2.09 10.07 -1.78
N ALA A 74 3.05 10.19 -0.86
CA ALA A 74 2.82 10.28 0.58
C ALA A 74 1.70 11.28 0.96
N PRO A 75 0.65 10.82 1.65
CA PRO A 75 -0.36 11.67 2.23
C PRO A 75 -0.02 12.01 3.69
N THR A 76 -0.36 13.23 4.12
CA THR A 76 -0.38 13.62 5.53
C THR A 76 -1.82 13.89 5.97
N ILE A 77 -2.27 13.28 7.07
CA ILE A 77 -3.58 13.56 7.69
C ILE A 77 -3.41 14.37 8.97
N ARG A 78 -4.21 15.44 9.12
CA ARG A 78 -4.25 16.27 10.33
C ARG A 78 -5.69 16.58 10.73
N TYR A 79 -5.93 16.71 12.02
CA TYR A 79 -7.21 17.11 12.58
C TYR A 79 -7.07 18.49 13.24
N HIS A 80 -7.96 19.41 12.88
CA HIS A 80 -7.97 20.76 13.45
C HIS A 80 -9.40 21.29 13.54
N GLN A 81 -9.81 21.72 14.74
CA GLN A 81 -11.11 22.36 15.02
C GLN A 81 -12.34 21.62 14.44
N GLY A 82 -12.42 20.29 14.63
CA GLY A 82 -13.58 19.52 14.16
C GLY A 82 -13.44 18.96 12.74
N ARG A 83 -12.37 19.30 12.02
CA ARG A 83 -12.20 18.96 10.61
C ARG A 83 -10.89 18.21 10.35
N PHE A 84 -10.96 17.23 9.46
CA PHE A 84 -9.82 16.46 8.96
C PHE A 84 -9.34 17.04 7.64
N TYR A 85 -8.03 17.09 7.47
CA TYR A 85 -7.33 17.51 6.26
C TYR A 85 -6.38 16.41 5.84
N MET A 86 -6.46 15.98 4.59
CA MET A 86 -5.49 15.09 3.97
C MET A 86 -4.81 15.85 2.83
N VAL A 87 -3.51 16.07 2.96
CA VAL A 87 -2.68 16.72 1.95
C VAL A 87 -1.77 15.68 1.30
N THR A 88 -1.59 15.74 -0.02
CA THR A 88 -0.74 14.79 -0.76
C THR A 88 -0.28 15.40 -2.08
N THR A 89 0.44 14.60 -2.88
CA THR A 89 0.91 14.96 -4.22
C THR A 89 0.43 13.94 -5.24
N ASN A 90 -0.27 14.39 -6.27
CA ASN A 90 -0.43 13.60 -7.49
C ASN A 90 0.76 13.88 -8.42
N VAL A 91 1.72 12.95 -8.46
CA VAL A 91 2.94 13.10 -9.27
C VAL A 91 2.71 12.87 -10.76
N THR A 92 1.56 12.27 -11.13
CA THR A 92 1.18 12.13 -12.54
C THR A 92 0.67 13.45 -13.09
N GLY A 93 -0.03 14.25 -12.28
CA GLY A 93 -0.50 15.57 -12.70
C GLY A 93 -1.12 16.39 -11.57
N GLY A 94 -1.02 17.71 -11.67
CA GLY A 94 -1.62 18.67 -10.72
C GLY A 94 -0.73 19.05 -9.52
N GLY A 95 0.14 18.15 -9.04
CA GLY A 95 1.06 18.45 -7.93
C GLY A 95 0.40 18.34 -6.56
N HIS A 96 0.70 19.28 -5.66
CA HIS A 96 0.21 19.26 -4.28
C HIS A 96 -1.25 19.70 -4.18
N PHE A 97 -2.01 19.00 -3.36
CA PHE A 97 -3.37 19.39 -3.01
C PHE A 97 -3.77 18.82 -1.66
N TYR A 98 -4.84 19.35 -1.09
CA TYR A 98 -5.53 18.71 0.04
C TYR A 98 -7.03 18.62 -0.19
N VAL A 99 -7.63 17.68 0.52
CA VAL A 99 -9.07 17.50 0.68
C VAL A 99 -9.41 17.53 2.17
N SER A 100 -10.68 17.78 2.50
CA SER A 100 -11.12 17.85 3.89
C SER A 100 -12.49 17.23 4.11
N THR A 101 -12.75 16.79 5.34
CA THR A 101 -14.03 16.21 5.79
C THR A 101 -14.23 16.45 7.28
N ASP A 102 -15.48 16.36 7.73
CA ASP A 102 -15.83 16.31 9.16
C ASP A 102 -16.06 14.85 9.63
N ASP A 103 -16.13 13.89 8.69
CA ASP A 103 -16.26 12.46 8.92
C ASP A 103 -15.23 11.69 8.06
N PRO A 104 -14.17 11.11 8.64
CA PRO A 104 -13.12 10.38 7.92
C PRO A 104 -13.61 9.16 7.13
N ALA A 105 -14.73 8.54 7.54
CA ALA A 105 -15.36 7.43 6.83
C ALA A 105 -16.30 7.91 5.71
N GLY A 106 -16.66 9.19 5.74
CA GLY A 106 -17.58 9.83 4.81
C GLY A 106 -16.93 10.33 3.53
N GLN A 107 -17.60 11.31 2.90
CA GLN A 107 -17.11 11.93 1.67
C GLN A 107 -16.15 13.07 1.98
N TRP A 108 -15.06 13.12 1.22
CA TRP A 108 -14.09 14.20 1.28
C TRP A 108 -14.41 15.27 0.22
N SER A 109 -14.01 16.51 0.49
CA SER A 109 -14.19 17.65 -0.42
C SER A 109 -13.49 17.44 -1.76
N ASP A 110 -13.78 18.31 -2.73
CA ASP A 110 -12.95 18.42 -3.93
C ASP A 110 -11.55 18.98 -3.57
N PRO A 111 -10.53 18.76 -4.43
CA PRO A 111 -9.16 19.20 -4.16
C PRO A 111 -9.00 20.72 -4.10
N ILE A 112 -8.29 21.19 -3.08
CA ILE A 112 -7.70 22.53 -3.06
C ILE A 112 -6.21 22.42 -3.38
N TRP A 113 -5.82 22.97 -4.52
CA TRP A 113 -4.46 22.87 -5.05
C TRP A 113 -3.51 23.87 -4.39
N VAL A 114 -2.31 23.41 -4.06
CA VAL A 114 -1.23 24.21 -3.46
C VAL A 114 -0.10 24.35 -4.45
N LYS A 115 0.30 25.59 -4.74
CA LYS A 115 1.40 25.89 -5.65
C LYS A 115 2.68 26.18 -4.88
N THR A 116 3.75 25.53 -5.28
CA THR A 116 5.12 25.72 -4.81
C THR A 116 5.98 26.30 -5.95
N GLU A 117 7.11 26.92 -5.63
CA GLU A 117 8.02 27.49 -6.62
C GLU A 117 8.73 26.43 -7.48
N GLY A 118 8.79 25.18 -6.99
CA GLY A 118 9.36 24.04 -7.70
C GLY A 118 8.59 22.74 -7.48
N PHE A 119 8.99 21.69 -8.18
CA PHE A 119 8.46 20.35 -7.96
C PHE A 119 8.93 19.80 -6.60
N GLY A 120 7.98 19.30 -5.82
CA GLY A 120 8.18 18.65 -4.54
C GLY A 120 7.23 17.48 -4.38
N ILE A 121 7.43 16.72 -3.30
CA ILE A 121 6.58 15.63 -2.82
C ILE A 121 6.43 15.75 -1.30
N ASP A 122 5.68 14.82 -0.71
CA ASP A 122 5.51 14.66 0.74
C ASP A 122 5.09 15.94 1.48
N PRO A 123 3.98 16.57 1.08
CA PRO A 123 3.47 17.74 1.76
C PRO A 123 2.92 17.35 3.14
N SER A 124 3.12 18.22 4.11
CA SER A 124 2.60 18.11 5.48
C SER A 124 2.07 19.45 5.96
N LEU A 125 1.12 19.38 6.89
CA LEU A 125 0.54 20.54 7.56
C LEU A 125 0.90 20.52 9.05
N LEU A 126 1.18 21.71 9.60
CA LEU A 126 1.09 21.99 11.04
C LEU A 126 0.09 23.11 11.25
N PHE A 127 -0.93 22.87 12.08
CA PHE A 127 -1.80 23.92 12.61
C PHE A 127 -1.22 24.37 13.96
N ASP A 128 -0.65 25.57 14.02
CA ASP A 128 0.01 26.11 15.21
C ASP A 128 -0.99 26.79 16.16
N ASP A 129 -0.59 26.93 17.43
CA ASP A 129 -1.37 27.54 18.49
C ASP A 129 -1.64 29.04 18.26
N ASP A 130 -0.82 29.70 17.43
CA ASP A 130 -0.99 31.11 17.08
C ASP A 130 -2.00 31.35 15.93
N GLY A 131 -2.60 30.26 15.42
CA GLY A 131 -3.56 30.27 14.31
C GLY A 131 -2.91 30.17 12.93
N THR A 132 -1.59 30.13 12.84
CA THR A 132 -0.88 29.92 11.58
C THR A 132 -0.96 28.46 11.16
N CYS A 133 -1.31 28.20 9.91
CA CYS A 133 -1.10 26.90 9.28
C CYS A 133 0.19 26.95 8.47
N TYR A 134 1.12 26.04 8.73
CA TYR A 134 2.33 25.86 7.94
C TYR A 134 2.15 24.72 6.94
N PHE A 135 2.57 24.95 5.70
CA PHE A 135 2.75 23.92 4.69
C PHE A 135 4.24 23.66 4.53
N THR A 136 4.64 22.40 4.61
CA THR A 136 6.04 21.97 4.42
C THR A 136 6.06 20.82 3.42
N SER A 137 6.98 20.85 2.45
CA SER A 137 7.18 19.77 1.48
C SER A 137 8.67 19.60 1.16
N THR A 138 9.01 18.57 0.39
CA THR A 138 10.31 18.57 -0.27
C THR A 138 10.36 19.67 -1.34
N GLY A 139 11.56 20.15 -1.64
CA GLY A 139 11.79 21.16 -2.64
C GLY A 139 13.26 21.20 -3.04
N ARG A 140 13.67 22.31 -3.66
CA ARG A 140 15.04 22.43 -4.18
C ARG A 140 16.06 22.51 -3.03
N GLY A 141 16.86 21.45 -2.88
CA GLY A 141 17.97 21.42 -1.93
C GLY A 141 17.58 21.07 -0.49
N GLY A 142 16.39 20.52 -0.25
CA GLY A 142 15.91 20.11 1.07
C GLY A 142 14.43 20.39 1.22
N LEU A 143 14.03 20.82 2.42
CA LEU A 143 12.65 21.17 2.73
C LEU A 143 12.34 22.61 2.42
N THR A 144 11.13 22.84 1.92
CA THR A 144 10.57 24.17 1.75
C THR A 144 9.31 24.33 2.58
N GLN A 145 9.08 25.54 3.09
CA GLN A 145 8.00 25.84 4.00
C GLN A 145 7.47 27.26 3.82
N PHE A 146 6.16 27.44 3.99
CA PHE A 146 5.50 28.76 4.04
C PHE A 146 4.20 28.69 4.86
N PRO A 147 3.71 29.83 5.38
CA PRO A 147 2.38 29.89 5.97
C PRO A 147 1.33 29.81 4.84
N ILE A 148 0.28 29.02 5.02
CA ILE A 148 -0.75 28.75 4.01
C ILE A 148 -2.12 29.26 4.48
N ASP A 149 -2.88 29.85 3.55
CA ASP A 149 -4.32 30.04 3.72
C ASP A 149 -5.04 28.73 3.42
N ILE A 150 -5.48 28.03 4.47
CA ILE A 150 -6.13 26.72 4.36
C ILE A 150 -7.53 26.77 3.72
N ALA A 151 -8.10 27.96 3.49
CA ALA A 151 -9.35 28.07 2.75
C ALA A 151 -9.13 28.10 1.23
N THR A 152 -7.95 28.56 0.79
CA THR A 152 -7.69 28.82 -0.65
C THR A 152 -6.48 28.08 -1.20
N GLY A 153 -5.64 27.49 -0.34
CA GLY A 153 -4.38 26.85 -0.71
C GLY A 153 -3.25 27.82 -1.07
N ARG A 154 -3.47 29.14 -0.90
CA ARG A 154 -2.49 30.17 -1.26
C ARG A 154 -1.42 30.33 -0.19
N ALA A 155 -0.17 30.49 -0.62
CA ALA A 155 0.89 30.93 0.27
C ALA A 155 0.61 32.37 0.78
N LEU A 156 0.76 32.57 2.08
CA LEU A 156 0.62 33.86 2.77
C LEU A 156 1.96 34.59 2.94
N GLY A 157 3.05 34.00 2.45
CA GLY A 157 4.40 34.54 2.49
C GLY A 157 5.33 33.82 1.52
N PRO A 158 6.61 34.20 1.47
CA PRO A 158 7.58 33.54 0.60
C PRO A 158 7.86 32.11 1.05
N GLU A 159 8.10 31.23 0.08
CA GLU A 159 8.63 29.89 0.30
C GLU A 159 10.06 29.98 0.85
N ARG A 160 10.35 29.28 1.94
CA ARG A 160 11.65 29.30 2.61
C ARG A 160 12.22 27.89 2.70
N GLN A 161 13.49 27.74 2.33
CA GLN A 161 14.23 26.53 2.63
C GLN A 161 14.51 26.47 4.14
N VAL A 162 14.04 25.43 4.82
CA VAL A 162 14.12 25.34 6.29
C VAL A 162 15.19 24.37 6.77
N TRP A 163 15.32 23.18 6.20
CA TRP A 163 16.33 22.20 6.61
C TRP A 163 16.73 21.29 5.45
N GLN A 164 17.98 20.82 5.42
CA GLN A 164 18.51 19.93 4.38
C GLN A 164 18.65 18.46 4.84
N GLY A 165 18.27 18.18 6.08
CA GLY A 165 18.53 16.89 6.73
C GLY A 165 19.92 16.80 7.36
N SER A 166 20.27 15.58 7.76
CA SER A 166 21.52 15.20 8.43
C SER A 166 22.65 14.84 7.47
N GLY A 167 22.39 14.85 6.15
CA GLY A 167 23.35 14.55 5.09
C GLY A 167 23.10 13.22 4.36
N GLY A 168 22.03 12.49 4.69
CA GLY A 168 21.57 11.35 3.91
C GLY A 168 20.94 11.77 2.57
N SER A 169 20.82 10.82 1.65
CA SER A 169 20.15 11.03 0.37
C SER A 169 18.65 11.21 0.54
N PHE A 170 18.00 11.92 -0.39
CA PHE A 170 16.55 12.07 -0.45
C PHE A 170 15.92 12.50 0.90
N PRO A 171 16.25 13.68 1.44
CA PRO A 171 15.54 14.23 2.58
C PRO A 171 14.06 14.44 2.20
N GLU A 172 13.19 13.60 2.77
CA GLU A 172 11.76 13.49 2.43
C GLU A 172 10.90 13.28 3.69
N ALA A 173 9.59 13.05 3.56
CA ALA A 173 8.67 12.88 4.69
C ALA A 173 8.74 13.98 5.78
N PRO A 174 8.70 15.29 5.43
CA PRO A 174 8.77 16.33 6.43
C PRO A 174 7.52 16.41 7.29
N HIS A 175 7.68 16.30 8.60
CA HIS A 175 6.64 16.69 9.54
C HIS A 175 7.17 17.70 10.55
N LEU A 176 6.45 18.81 10.66
CA LEU A 176 6.71 19.85 11.65
C LEU A 176 5.77 19.64 12.84
N TYR A 177 6.33 19.59 14.04
CA TYR A 177 5.60 19.48 15.30
C TYR A 177 5.95 20.65 16.20
N LYS A 178 5.05 21.01 17.10
CA LYS A 178 5.34 21.90 18.22
C LYS A 178 5.11 21.15 19.52
N ILE A 179 6.17 20.89 20.26
CA ILE A 179 6.17 20.02 21.45
C ILE A 179 6.90 20.77 22.56
N ASN A 180 6.23 21.00 23.69
CA ASN A 180 6.79 21.70 24.85
C ASN A 180 7.45 23.05 24.51
N GLY A 181 6.84 23.80 23.58
CA GLY A 181 7.31 25.14 23.18
C GLY A 181 8.45 25.16 22.15
N LEU A 182 8.95 24.00 21.70
CA LEU A 182 9.93 23.89 20.63
C LEU A 182 9.29 23.33 19.37
N TYR A 183 9.79 23.77 18.22
CA TYR A 183 9.47 23.18 16.94
C TYR A 183 10.41 22.01 16.66
N TYR A 184 9.87 20.90 16.20
CA TYR A 184 10.64 19.75 15.75
C TYR A 184 10.36 19.50 14.28
N GLN A 185 11.41 19.42 13.47
CA GLN A 185 11.35 19.00 12.07
C GLN A 185 11.86 17.57 11.99
N MET A 186 10.96 16.64 11.65
CA MET A 186 11.30 15.25 11.36
C MET A 186 11.40 15.04 9.84
N LEU A 187 12.26 14.10 9.44
CA LEU A 187 12.47 13.69 8.06
C LEU A 187 12.70 12.18 7.95
N ALA A 188 12.53 11.68 6.74
CA ALA A 188 13.18 10.47 6.25
C ALA A 188 14.41 10.81 5.41
N GLU A 189 15.44 9.96 5.47
CA GLU A 189 16.66 10.07 4.68
C GLU A 189 17.18 8.67 4.30
N GLY A 190 18.12 8.60 3.36
CA GLY A 190 18.79 7.36 2.94
C GLY A 190 18.10 6.61 1.80
N GLY A 191 17.02 7.17 1.25
CA GLY A 191 16.15 6.49 0.28
C GLY A 191 15.23 5.47 0.94
N THR A 192 14.11 5.13 0.30
CA THR A 192 13.08 4.22 0.84
C THR A 192 13.49 2.74 0.76
N GLU A 193 14.75 2.44 0.44
CA GLU A 193 15.33 1.09 0.38
C GLU A 193 16.12 0.74 1.66
N ARG A 194 17.21 -0.03 1.58
CA ARG A 194 17.91 -0.57 2.76
C ARG A 194 18.66 0.49 3.59
N GLY A 195 18.86 1.69 3.05
CA GLY A 195 19.50 2.81 3.73
C GLY A 195 18.55 3.66 4.59
N HIS A 196 17.25 3.41 4.49
CA HIS A 196 16.19 4.25 5.04
C HIS A 196 16.35 4.49 6.55
N MET A 197 16.11 5.72 6.96
CA MET A 197 16.19 6.16 8.35
C MET A 197 15.30 7.36 8.61
N VAL A 198 14.92 7.54 9.88
CA VAL A 198 14.22 8.74 10.37
C VAL A 198 15.22 9.62 11.10
N THR A 199 15.23 10.91 10.79
CA THR A 199 16.05 11.91 11.46
C THR A 199 15.19 13.05 11.99
N MET A 200 15.66 13.75 13.01
CA MET A 200 14.94 14.87 13.60
C MET A 200 15.90 16.00 13.99
N ALA A 201 15.39 17.22 13.94
CA ALA A 201 16.03 18.42 14.45
C ALA A 201 14.99 19.28 15.18
N ARG A 202 15.44 20.23 16.00
CA ARG A 202 14.55 21.15 16.74
C ARG A 202 15.00 22.60 16.65
N SER A 203 14.07 23.52 16.90
CA SER A 203 14.33 24.96 16.93
C SER A 203 13.32 25.69 17.82
N GLU A 204 13.69 26.88 18.27
CA GLU A 204 12.77 27.79 18.97
C GLU A 204 11.76 28.46 18.03
N THR A 205 12.03 28.47 16.72
CA THR A 205 11.14 29.04 15.71
C THR A 205 10.79 28.00 14.64
N PRO A 206 9.66 28.10 13.94
CA PRO A 206 9.31 27.15 12.87
C PRO A 206 10.25 27.27 11.65
N TRP A 207 11.19 28.22 11.67
CA TRP A 207 12.08 28.53 10.55
C TRP A 207 13.54 28.13 10.79
N GLY A 208 13.87 27.60 11.96
CA GLY A 208 15.25 27.36 12.37
C GLY A 208 15.92 28.55 13.08
N PRO A 209 17.25 28.52 13.27
CA PRO A 209 18.15 27.43 12.85
C PRO A 209 17.83 26.12 13.57
N TRP A 210 18.07 25.00 12.88
CA TRP A 210 17.75 23.66 13.36
C TRP A 210 18.95 23.02 14.06
N GLU A 211 18.79 22.70 15.34
CA GLU A 211 19.71 21.84 16.10
C GLU A 211 19.39 20.38 15.76
N PRO A 212 20.29 19.62 15.11
CA PRO A 212 20.02 18.21 14.83
C PRO A 212 20.04 17.38 16.12
N CYS A 213 19.18 16.37 16.19
CA CYS A 213 19.20 15.39 17.27
C CYS A 213 20.60 14.74 17.37
N PRO A 214 21.25 14.77 18.55
CA PRO A 214 22.62 14.28 18.71
C PRO A 214 22.76 12.76 18.54
N HIS A 215 21.63 12.03 18.59
CA HIS A 215 21.58 10.59 18.38
C HIS A 215 20.79 10.20 17.11
N ASN A 216 20.75 11.08 16.11
CA ASN A 216 20.27 10.72 14.78
C ASN A 216 21.04 9.52 14.20
N PRO A 217 20.39 8.62 13.45
CA PRO A 217 18.94 8.57 13.20
C PRO A 217 18.13 8.08 14.41
N ILE A 218 16.94 8.63 14.62
CA ILE A 218 16.05 8.24 15.73
C ILE A 218 15.37 6.88 15.49
N LEU A 219 15.31 6.41 14.23
CA LEU A 219 14.87 5.07 13.84
C LEU A 219 15.61 4.63 12.58
N SER A 220 16.27 3.46 12.59
CA SER A 220 16.76 2.83 11.36
C SER A 220 17.20 1.38 11.58
N HIS A 221 16.84 0.50 10.64
CA HIS A 221 17.38 -0.86 10.56
C HIS A 221 18.56 -1.01 9.59
N ARG A 222 19.05 0.08 9.00
CA ARG A 222 20.20 0.05 8.10
C ARG A 222 21.38 -0.67 8.76
N SER A 223 22.07 -1.51 8.00
CA SER A 223 23.22 -2.29 8.48
C SER A 223 22.90 -3.24 9.65
N ARG A 224 21.65 -3.74 9.75
CA ARG A 224 21.21 -4.74 10.73
C ARG A 224 20.48 -5.91 10.04
N GLY A 225 20.64 -7.13 10.55
CA GLY A 225 19.93 -8.33 10.08
C GLY A 225 18.56 -8.51 10.73
N ARG A 226 17.67 -7.51 10.66
CA ARG A 226 16.32 -7.54 11.24
C ARG A 226 15.28 -8.03 10.22
N SER A 227 14.19 -8.63 10.69
CA SER A 227 13.11 -9.19 9.85
C SER A 227 12.30 -8.12 9.10
N ILE A 228 12.11 -6.96 9.70
CA ILE A 228 11.66 -5.75 9.02
C ILE A 228 12.87 -4.90 8.62
N GLN A 229 12.84 -4.31 7.44
CA GLN A 229 13.92 -3.51 6.85
C GLN A 229 13.36 -2.22 6.26
N SER A 230 14.23 -1.32 5.80
CA SER A 230 13.81 -0.08 5.15
C SER A 230 12.91 0.80 6.03
N THR A 231 13.15 0.79 7.34
CA THR A 231 12.38 1.54 8.34
C THR A 231 12.57 3.05 8.16
N GLY A 232 11.49 3.78 7.88
CA GLY A 232 11.53 5.24 7.71
C GLY A 232 10.16 5.82 7.42
N HIS A 233 10.11 7.04 6.88
CA HIS A 233 8.87 7.77 6.57
C HIS A 233 7.86 7.72 7.72
N ALA A 234 8.24 8.28 8.85
CA ALA A 234 7.50 8.17 10.09
C ALA A 234 6.53 9.33 10.30
N ASP A 235 5.53 9.16 11.17
CA ASP A 235 4.68 10.24 11.70
C ASP A 235 4.47 9.99 13.21
N LEU A 236 4.59 11.05 14.01
CA LEU A 236 4.65 10.99 15.47
C LEU A 236 3.29 11.36 16.09
N ILE A 237 2.86 10.63 17.12
CA ILE A 237 1.61 10.89 17.80
C ILE A 237 1.74 10.77 19.33
N GLU A 238 1.12 11.71 20.05
CA GLU A 238 0.82 11.55 21.47
C GLU A 238 -0.52 10.82 21.61
N ALA A 239 -0.54 9.70 22.31
CA ALA A 239 -1.75 8.95 22.63
C ALA A 239 -2.57 9.66 23.72
N HIS A 240 -3.85 9.29 23.84
CA HIS A 240 -4.77 9.95 24.78
C HIS A 240 -4.38 9.77 26.26
N ASP A 241 -3.53 8.80 26.59
CA ASP A 241 -2.95 8.59 27.92
C ASP A 241 -1.63 9.36 28.16
N GLY A 242 -1.16 10.13 27.16
CA GLY A 242 0.10 10.89 27.20
C GLY A 242 1.35 10.09 26.78
N SER A 243 1.21 8.80 26.45
CA SER A 243 2.31 8.02 25.87
C SER A 243 2.58 8.44 24.43
N TRP A 244 3.82 8.32 23.97
CA TRP A 244 4.20 8.70 22.60
C TRP A 244 4.45 7.48 21.74
N TRP A 245 4.01 7.56 20.48
CA TRP A 245 4.12 6.50 19.49
C TRP A 245 4.51 7.06 18.15
N LEU A 246 5.13 6.22 17.33
CA LEU A 246 5.58 6.58 16.00
C LEU A 246 5.14 5.49 15.02
N VAL A 247 4.34 5.88 14.03
CA VAL A 247 4.01 5.02 12.88
C VAL A 247 5.06 5.22 11.80
N PHE A 248 5.38 4.18 11.05
CA PHE A 248 6.43 4.24 10.03
C PHE A 248 6.26 3.13 9.00
N LEU A 249 6.84 3.31 7.81
CA LEU A 249 6.88 2.25 6.81
C LEU A 249 8.08 1.32 7.03
N ALA A 250 7.93 0.05 6.69
CA ALA A 250 9.03 -0.91 6.58
C ALA A 250 8.68 -2.01 5.56
N THR A 251 9.67 -2.77 5.12
CA THR A 251 9.49 -3.95 4.27
C THR A 251 9.79 -5.24 5.04
N ARG A 252 9.19 -6.37 4.65
CA ARG A 252 9.57 -7.72 5.12
C ARG A 252 10.30 -8.49 4.01
N PRO A 253 11.60 -8.23 3.76
CA PRO A 253 12.33 -8.92 2.71
C PRO A 253 12.60 -10.37 3.08
N TYR A 254 12.51 -11.26 2.10
CA TYR A 254 12.68 -12.70 2.23
C TYR A 254 13.26 -13.30 0.94
N GLY A 255 13.28 -14.62 0.82
CA GLY A 255 13.92 -15.31 -0.30
C GLY A 255 15.42 -15.52 -0.09
N PRO A 256 16.13 -16.13 -1.06
CA PRO A 256 17.57 -16.29 -0.97
C PRO A 256 18.28 -14.99 -1.34
N TYR A 257 19.61 -14.95 -1.24
CA TYR A 257 20.38 -13.75 -1.56
C TYR A 257 20.36 -13.42 -3.08
N PRO A 258 20.16 -12.14 -3.46
CA PRO A 258 19.77 -11.01 -2.60
C PRO A 258 18.30 -11.09 -2.20
N LEU A 259 18.00 -10.79 -0.92
CA LEU A 259 16.62 -10.77 -0.42
C LEU A 259 15.77 -9.74 -1.17
N PHE A 260 14.48 -10.03 -1.29
CA PHE A 260 13.51 -9.20 -2.01
C PHE A 260 12.20 -9.07 -1.24
N HIS A 261 11.35 -8.10 -1.60
CA HIS A 261 9.99 -7.98 -1.07
C HIS A 261 8.98 -7.74 -2.19
N ASN A 262 7.84 -8.43 -2.11
CA ASN A 262 6.72 -8.30 -3.06
C ASN A 262 5.44 -7.75 -2.39
N LEU A 263 5.34 -7.74 -1.06
CA LEU A 263 4.17 -7.23 -0.35
C LEU A 263 4.06 -5.69 -0.37
N GLY A 264 5.10 -5.02 -0.88
CA GLY A 264 5.26 -3.57 -0.78
C GLY A 264 5.81 -3.14 0.58
N ARG A 265 5.82 -1.83 0.80
CA ARG A 265 6.12 -1.19 2.09
C ARG A 265 4.84 -1.21 2.94
N GLU A 266 4.98 -1.60 4.20
CA GLU A 266 3.90 -1.94 5.13
C GLU A 266 3.94 -0.99 6.34
N THR A 267 2.79 -0.76 7.00
CA THR A 267 2.71 0.16 8.14
C THR A 267 3.03 -0.54 9.46
N ASN A 268 3.96 0.02 10.20
CA ASN A 268 4.47 -0.47 11.47
C ASN A 268 4.33 0.61 12.55
N ILE A 269 4.42 0.21 13.81
CA ILE A 269 4.39 1.13 14.96
C ILE A 269 5.46 0.77 15.98
N ALA A 270 6.00 1.79 16.66
CA ALA A 270 6.93 1.64 17.77
C ALA A 270 6.62 2.65 18.89
N PRO A 271 6.85 2.29 20.17
CA PRO A 271 6.74 3.22 21.27
C PRO A 271 7.87 4.25 21.22
N VAL A 272 7.62 5.43 21.78
CA VAL A 272 8.59 6.52 21.88
C VAL A 272 8.68 7.00 23.32
N VAL A 273 9.90 7.14 23.81
CA VAL A 273 10.18 7.80 25.09
C VAL A 273 11.00 9.06 24.87
N TRP A 274 10.80 10.08 25.70
CA TRP A 274 11.54 11.33 25.60
C TRP A 274 12.66 11.38 26.62
N VAL A 275 13.90 11.62 26.15
CA VAL A 275 15.10 11.75 26.98
C VAL A 275 15.79 13.05 26.59
N ASP A 276 16.02 13.94 27.56
CA ASP A 276 16.67 15.25 27.36
C ASP A 276 16.05 16.09 26.22
N GLY A 277 14.73 15.96 26.04
CA GLY A 277 13.97 16.67 25.00
C GLY A 277 14.12 16.08 23.60
N TRP A 278 14.56 14.83 23.45
CA TRP A 278 14.65 14.10 22.19
C TRP A 278 13.92 12.75 22.24
N PRO A 279 13.30 12.29 21.13
CA PRO A 279 12.59 11.02 21.10
C PRO A 279 13.54 9.84 20.88
N VAL A 280 13.40 8.80 21.69
CA VAL A 280 14.06 7.50 21.54
C VAL A 280 12.99 6.49 21.13
N VAL A 281 13.10 5.98 19.91
CA VAL A 281 12.11 5.06 19.32
C VAL A 281 12.47 3.61 19.63
N GLY A 282 11.49 2.83 20.08
CA GLY A 282 11.65 1.40 20.36
C GLY A 282 12.86 1.09 21.23
N SER A 283 13.64 0.08 20.84
CA SER A 283 14.85 -0.37 21.54
C SER A 283 16.09 0.43 21.11
N GLY A 284 16.10 1.74 21.37
CA GLY A 284 17.26 2.60 21.07
C GLY A 284 17.44 2.88 19.57
N GLY A 285 16.35 3.18 18.88
CA GLY A 285 16.31 3.46 17.44
C GLY A 285 16.02 2.24 16.56
N LEU A 286 15.59 1.14 17.18
CA LEU A 286 15.21 -0.12 16.51
C LEU A 286 13.77 -0.46 16.88
N ALA A 287 12.94 -0.70 15.87
CA ALA A 287 11.59 -1.19 16.08
C ALA A 287 11.60 -2.73 16.15
N GLU A 288 10.85 -3.30 17.09
CA GLU A 288 10.76 -4.75 17.23
C GLU A 288 9.64 -5.32 16.36
N ALA A 289 9.82 -6.56 15.92
CA ALA A 289 8.78 -7.31 15.18
C ALA A 289 7.60 -7.71 16.07
N GLU A 290 7.84 -7.86 17.37
CA GLU A 290 6.83 -8.08 18.39
C GLU A 290 7.17 -7.18 19.59
N ALA A 291 6.19 -6.44 20.11
CA ALA A 291 6.39 -5.48 21.18
C ALA A 291 5.15 -5.37 22.07
N GLU A 292 5.30 -4.70 23.23
CA GLU A 292 4.18 -4.45 24.13
C GLU A 292 3.19 -3.46 23.52
N ALA A 293 1.92 -3.86 23.46
CA ALA A 293 0.83 -2.99 23.02
C ALA A 293 0.62 -1.81 23.98
N PRO A 294 0.01 -0.70 23.54
CA PRO A 294 -0.27 0.43 24.42
C PRO A 294 -1.03 -0.01 25.67
N ALA A 295 -0.76 0.63 26.81
CA ALA A 295 -1.35 0.23 28.09
C ALA A 295 -2.88 0.32 28.11
N PHE A 296 -3.46 1.20 27.28
CA PHE A 296 -4.90 1.36 27.10
C PHE A 296 -5.52 0.38 26.09
N ALA A 297 -4.72 -0.41 25.37
CA ALA A 297 -5.25 -1.47 24.52
C ALA A 297 -5.96 -2.50 25.41
N THR A 298 -7.23 -2.80 25.12
CA THR A 298 -8.02 -3.78 25.89
C THR A 298 -7.99 -5.18 25.29
N ALA A 299 -7.65 -5.28 24.01
CA ALA A 299 -7.40 -6.52 23.28
C ALA A 299 -6.40 -6.22 22.16
N VAL A 300 -5.76 -7.25 21.62
CA VAL A 300 -4.95 -7.18 20.40
C VAL A 300 -5.42 -8.31 19.50
N ARG A 301 -6.15 -7.98 18.43
CA ARG A 301 -6.83 -8.95 17.56
C ARG A 301 -6.07 -9.22 16.28
N GLN A 302 -5.52 -8.17 15.66
CA GLN A 302 -4.80 -8.19 14.40
C GLN A 302 -5.54 -8.99 13.32
N ARG A 303 -6.80 -8.61 13.06
CA ARG A 303 -7.76 -9.33 12.21
C ARG A 303 -7.35 -9.47 10.74
N TRP A 304 -6.23 -8.89 10.32
CA TRP A 304 -5.71 -9.04 8.96
C TRP A 304 -5.36 -10.49 8.59
N ASP A 305 -5.19 -11.38 9.59
CA ASP A 305 -5.02 -12.82 9.39
C ASP A 305 -6.32 -13.58 9.06
N GLU A 306 -7.50 -12.97 9.25
CA GLU A 306 -8.78 -13.63 9.05
C GLU A 306 -9.04 -13.89 7.54
N PRO A 307 -9.53 -15.09 7.18
CA PRO A 307 -9.89 -15.38 5.81
C PRO A 307 -11.07 -14.52 5.37
N THR A 308 -11.02 -14.01 4.14
CA THR A 308 -12.13 -13.26 3.55
C THR A 308 -12.77 -14.03 2.40
N LEU A 309 -14.09 -13.92 2.29
CA LEU A 309 -14.86 -14.47 1.18
C LEU A 309 -15.84 -13.41 0.71
N ASP A 310 -15.58 -12.84 -0.46
CA ASP A 310 -16.55 -12.00 -1.14
C ASP A 310 -17.43 -12.87 -2.03
N ARG A 311 -18.75 -12.67 -1.95
CA ARG A 311 -19.75 -13.32 -2.81
C ARG A 311 -20.48 -12.31 -3.70
N PHE A 312 -19.97 -11.07 -3.79
CA PHE A 312 -20.52 -9.97 -4.57
C PHE A 312 -22.02 -9.79 -4.33
N ALA A 313 -22.43 -9.88 -3.06
CA ALA A 313 -23.79 -9.65 -2.64
C ALA A 313 -24.23 -8.23 -3.02
N GLU A 314 -25.54 -8.00 -3.12
CA GLU A 314 -26.08 -6.68 -3.44
C GLU A 314 -25.55 -5.62 -2.46
N GLY A 315 -24.96 -4.55 -2.98
CA GLY A 315 -24.38 -3.48 -2.20
C GLY A 315 -23.07 -2.94 -2.79
N PRO A 316 -22.42 -2.00 -2.08
CA PRO A 316 -21.09 -1.53 -2.45
C PRO A 316 -20.06 -2.65 -2.29
N LEU A 317 -19.02 -2.62 -3.13
CA LEU A 317 -17.85 -3.46 -2.96
C LEU A 317 -17.20 -3.22 -1.59
N PRO A 318 -16.68 -4.28 -0.93
CA PRO A 318 -15.80 -4.12 0.21
C PRO A 318 -14.65 -3.14 -0.08
N LEU A 319 -14.27 -2.36 0.93
CA LEU A 319 -13.30 -1.27 0.79
C LEU A 319 -11.89 -1.72 0.39
N TYR A 320 -11.54 -3.00 0.57
CA TYR A 320 -10.23 -3.52 0.17
C TYR A 320 -10.05 -3.70 -1.35
N TRP A 321 -11.12 -3.48 -2.14
CA TRP A 321 -11.08 -3.54 -3.59
C TRP A 321 -10.56 -2.25 -4.22
N ASN A 322 -9.66 -2.40 -5.19
CA ASN A 322 -9.15 -1.31 -6.00
C ASN A 322 -9.16 -1.65 -7.49
N TRP A 323 -9.23 -0.59 -8.29
CA TRP A 323 -9.05 -0.56 -9.72
C TRP A 323 -7.63 -0.07 -10.05
N LEU A 324 -7.12 -0.46 -11.21
CA LEU A 324 -5.95 0.19 -11.80
C LEU A 324 -6.40 1.47 -12.51
N ARG A 325 -5.94 2.62 -12.02
CA ARG A 325 -6.36 3.95 -12.49
C ARG A 325 -7.87 4.16 -12.35
N ASN A 326 -8.44 5.16 -13.02
CA ASN A 326 -9.88 5.37 -13.02
C ASN A 326 -10.57 4.30 -13.88
N PRO A 327 -11.48 3.48 -13.31
CA PRO A 327 -12.13 2.41 -14.05
C PRO A 327 -13.10 2.94 -15.09
N HIS A 328 -13.18 2.24 -16.23
CA HIS A 328 -14.23 2.46 -17.23
C HIS A 328 -15.57 1.88 -16.71
N PRO A 329 -16.60 2.71 -16.45
CA PRO A 329 -17.86 2.23 -15.87
C PRO A 329 -18.57 1.14 -16.70
N GLU A 330 -18.35 1.14 -18.02
CA GLU A 330 -18.87 0.14 -18.95
C GLU A 330 -18.19 -1.24 -18.83
N ASP A 331 -16.99 -1.30 -18.24
CA ASP A 331 -16.19 -2.53 -18.16
C ASP A 331 -16.58 -3.41 -16.96
N TYR A 332 -17.49 -2.96 -16.09
CA TYR A 332 -17.94 -3.77 -14.94
C TYR A 332 -19.42 -3.59 -14.59
N SER A 333 -19.97 -4.49 -13.78
CA SER A 333 -21.29 -4.35 -13.15
C SER A 333 -21.45 -5.29 -11.97
N LEU A 334 -22.18 -4.86 -10.95
CA LEU A 334 -22.67 -5.69 -9.84
C LEU A 334 -24.19 -5.90 -9.90
N SER A 335 -24.87 -5.24 -10.85
CA SER A 335 -26.33 -5.16 -10.91
C SER A 335 -26.92 -5.86 -12.12
N GLU A 336 -26.17 -6.05 -13.20
CA GLU A 336 -26.67 -6.78 -14.39
C GLU A 336 -26.92 -8.25 -14.08
N ARG A 337 -26.13 -8.83 -13.17
CA ARG A 337 -26.31 -10.17 -12.63
C ARG A 337 -26.12 -10.13 -11.10
N PRO A 338 -27.19 -9.88 -10.31
CA PRO A 338 -27.09 -9.76 -8.86
C PRO A 338 -26.43 -10.97 -8.20
N GLY A 339 -25.52 -10.74 -7.25
CA GLY A 339 -24.72 -11.80 -6.61
C GLY A 339 -23.44 -12.18 -7.38
N TRP A 340 -23.07 -11.39 -8.39
CA TRP A 340 -21.89 -11.62 -9.23
C TRP A 340 -21.17 -10.31 -9.53
N LEU A 341 -19.85 -10.37 -9.65
CA LEU A 341 -19.09 -9.34 -10.34
C LEU A 341 -19.01 -9.70 -11.82
N ARG A 342 -19.55 -8.85 -12.67
CA ARG A 342 -19.39 -8.93 -14.13
C ARG A 342 -18.25 -8.03 -14.56
N LEU A 343 -17.27 -8.57 -15.28
CA LEU A 343 -16.25 -7.82 -16.02
C LEU A 343 -16.45 -8.02 -17.53
N ARG A 344 -16.50 -6.92 -18.28
CA ARG A 344 -16.55 -6.95 -19.75
C ARG A 344 -15.14 -6.72 -20.25
N GLY A 345 -14.51 -7.77 -20.79
CA GLY A 345 -13.13 -7.68 -21.25
C GLY A 345 -13.00 -6.65 -22.36
N SER A 346 -12.25 -5.58 -22.12
CA SER A 346 -11.99 -4.53 -23.11
C SER A 346 -10.74 -4.84 -23.94
N ALA A 347 -10.42 -3.95 -24.89
CA ALA A 347 -9.19 -4.05 -25.68
C ALA A 347 -7.92 -3.84 -24.83
N VAL A 348 -8.08 -3.21 -23.65
CA VAL A 348 -7.00 -2.90 -22.73
C VAL A 348 -6.52 -4.17 -22.04
N THR A 349 -5.21 -4.37 -21.98
CA THR A 349 -4.58 -5.52 -21.32
C THR A 349 -3.89 -5.08 -20.03
N LEU A 350 -3.48 -6.03 -19.19
CA LEU A 350 -2.65 -5.75 -18.01
C LEU A 350 -1.31 -5.08 -18.34
N ASN A 351 -0.84 -5.19 -19.59
CA ASN A 351 0.40 -4.55 -20.04
C ASN A 351 0.26 -3.05 -20.33
N ALA A 352 -0.98 -2.55 -20.46
CA ALA A 352 -1.25 -1.18 -20.86
C ALA A 352 -1.08 -0.18 -19.72
N LEU A 353 -0.73 1.06 -20.09
CA LEU A 353 -0.77 2.21 -19.19
C LEU A 353 -2.17 2.87 -19.20
N ASP A 354 -3.20 2.06 -19.04
CA ASP A 354 -4.61 2.47 -19.05
C ASP A 354 -5.44 1.67 -18.02
N SER A 355 -6.75 1.82 -17.94
CA SER A 355 -7.57 1.04 -16.99
C SER A 355 -8.11 -0.25 -17.63
N PRO A 356 -7.51 -1.43 -17.37
CA PRO A 356 -8.10 -2.69 -17.81
C PRO A 356 -9.38 -3.01 -17.03
N ALA A 357 -10.24 -3.86 -17.58
CA ALA A 357 -11.33 -4.48 -16.83
C ALA A 357 -10.73 -5.42 -15.76
N TRP A 358 -10.43 -4.84 -14.60
CA TRP A 358 -9.64 -5.45 -13.53
C TRP A 358 -10.09 -4.94 -12.16
N LEU A 359 -10.33 -5.84 -11.22
CA LEU A 359 -10.62 -5.51 -9.82
C LEU A 359 -9.72 -6.36 -8.92
N GLY A 360 -8.93 -5.72 -8.07
CA GLY A 360 -7.97 -6.43 -7.24
C GLY A 360 -7.84 -5.91 -5.82
N ARG A 361 -7.26 -6.75 -4.97
CA ARG A 361 -6.92 -6.44 -3.58
C ARG A 361 -5.44 -6.66 -3.32
N ARG A 362 -4.89 -5.98 -2.32
CA ARG A 362 -3.50 -6.15 -1.90
C ARG A 362 -3.25 -7.57 -1.41
N GLN A 363 -2.08 -8.13 -1.75
CA GLN A 363 -1.54 -9.29 -1.04
C GLN A 363 -0.95 -8.83 0.29
N GLN A 364 -1.36 -9.46 1.39
CA GLN A 364 -0.99 -9.06 2.76
C GLN A 364 -0.12 -10.10 3.50
N HIS A 365 0.04 -11.28 2.90
CA HIS A 365 0.79 -12.39 3.48
C HIS A 365 1.76 -12.98 2.45
N GLN A 366 2.95 -13.34 2.91
CA GLN A 366 3.97 -14.05 2.11
C GLN A 366 3.46 -15.44 1.69
N GLU A 367 2.74 -16.11 2.59
CA GLU A 367 2.08 -17.39 2.34
C GLU A 367 0.56 -17.21 2.38
N MET A 368 -0.09 -17.45 1.25
CA MET A 368 -1.52 -17.19 1.08
C MET A 368 -2.13 -18.10 0.01
N SER A 369 -3.44 -18.16 0.01
CA SER A 369 -4.24 -18.71 -1.08
C SER A 369 -5.29 -17.69 -1.48
N ALA A 370 -5.48 -17.52 -2.78
CA ALA A 370 -6.60 -16.81 -3.36
C ALA A 370 -7.26 -17.65 -4.44
N SER A 371 -8.58 -17.63 -4.48
CA SER A 371 -9.32 -18.33 -5.54
C SER A 371 -10.53 -17.55 -6.00
N VAL A 372 -10.89 -17.73 -7.26
CA VAL A 372 -12.07 -17.14 -7.87
C VAL A 372 -12.87 -18.21 -8.58
N THR A 373 -14.19 -18.10 -8.54
CA THR A 373 -15.08 -18.97 -9.33
C THR A 373 -15.65 -18.17 -10.49
N LEU A 374 -15.25 -18.54 -11.70
CA LEU A 374 -15.43 -17.82 -12.95
C LEU A 374 -16.36 -18.58 -13.90
N GLU A 375 -17.39 -17.90 -14.40
CA GLU A 375 -18.16 -18.30 -15.56
C GLU A 375 -17.76 -17.41 -16.76
N PHE A 376 -17.16 -18.03 -17.77
CA PHE A 376 -16.69 -17.33 -18.97
C PHE A 376 -16.64 -18.28 -20.17
N VAL A 377 -17.25 -17.84 -21.28
CA VAL A 377 -17.33 -18.56 -22.55
C VAL A 377 -16.66 -17.69 -23.63
N PRO A 378 -15.35 -17.87 -23.88
CA PRO A 378 -14.65 -17.10 -24.89
C PRO A 378 -15.11 -17.53 -26.29
N GLU A 379 -15.47 -16.56 -27.14
CA GLU A 379 -15.93 -16.82 -28.52
C GLU A 379 -14.81 -16.65 -29.56
N ARG A 380 -13.79 -15.86 -29.23
CA ARG A 380 -12.66 -15.58 -30.10
C ARG A 380 -11.34 -15.99 -29.43
N GLU A 381 -10.41 -16.49 -30.25
CA GLU A 381 -9.03 -16.67 -29.79
C GLU A 381 -8.43 -15.33 -29.35
N GLY A 382 -7.84 -15.31 -28.16
CA GLY A 382 -7.34 -14.09 -27.53
C GLY A 382 -8.30 -13.48 -26.50
N ASP A 383 -9.58 -13.85 -26.49
CA ASP A 383 -10.46 -13.51 -25.38
C ASP A 383 -10.01 -14.29 -24.14
N GLU A 384 -9.81 -13.61 -23.02
CA GLU A 384 -9.40 -14.23 -21.76
C GLU A 384 -9.98 -13.53 -20.53
N ALA A 385 -10.19 -14.32 -19.48
CA ALA A 385 -10.54 -13.83 -18.16
C ALA A 385 -9.99 -14.76 -17.08
N GLY A 386 -9.60 -14.20 -15.94
CA GLY A 386 -8.95 -14.99 -14.92
C GLY A 386 -8.56 -14.23 -13.66
N LEU A 387 -7.53 -14.77 -12.99
CA LEU A 387 -6.95 -14.27 -11.76
C LEU A 387 -5.47 -13.94 -12.00
N SER A 388 -5.05 -12.75 -11.60
CA SER A 388 -3.69 -12.25 -11.76
C SER A 388 -3.00 -12.00 -10.41
N VAL A 389 -1.70 -12.25 -10.33
CA VAL A 389 -0.80 -11.51 -9.41
C VAL A 389 -0.15 -10.38 -10.20
N LEU A 390 -0.35 -9.14 -9.79
CA LEU A 390 0.11 -7.96 -10.50
C LEU A 390 0.99 -7.10 -9.59
N MET A 391 2.23 -6.86 -9.99
CA MET A 391 3.08 -5.82 -9.39
C MET A 391 3.00 -4.54 -10.20
N ASN A 392 3.19 -4.63 -11.52
CA ASN A 392 2.99 -3.54 -12.46
C ASN A 392 2.68 -4.08 -13.87
N ASN A 393 2.48 -3.17 -14.83
CA ASN A 393 2.14 -3.50 -16.21
C ASN A 393 3.26 -4.20 -17.01
N ARG A 394 4.37 -4.58 -16.38
CA ARG A 394 5.45 -5.36 -16.99
C ARG A 394 5.86 -6.57 -16.16
N HIS A 395 5.27 -6.74 -14.97
CA HIS A 395 5.59 -7.80 -14.01
C HIS A 395 4.30 -8.29 -13.40
N HIS A 396 3.74 -9.33 -13.99
CA HIS A 396 2.52 -9.97 -13.54
C HIS A 396 2.45 -11.41 -14.02
N TYR A 397 1.69 -12.22 -13.28
CA TYR A 397 1.36 -13.59 -13.61
C TYR A 397 -0.13 -13.79 -13.63
N GLU A 398 -0.61 -14.65 -14.52
CA GLU A 398 -2.03 -14.88 -14.71
C GLU A 398 -2.31 -16.38 -14.79
N VAL A 399 -3.43 -16.82 -14.20
CA VAL A 399 -4.11 -18.05 -14.58
C VAL A 399 -5.48 -17.67 -15.11
N PHE A 400 -5.82 -18.14 -16.31
CA PHE A 400 -6.98 -17.63 -17.05
C PHE A 400 -7.62 -18.69 -17.94
N VAL A 401 -8.89 -18.45 -18.25
CA VAL A 401 -9.67 -19.19 -19.24
C VAL A 401 -9.57 -18.46 -20.57
N THR A 402 -9.36 -19.19 -21.66
CA THR A 402 -9.32 -18.65 -23.03
C THR A 402 -9.79 -19.69 -24.06
N LEU A 403 -9.91 -19.28 -25.33
CA LEU A 403 -10.16 -20.16 -26.46
C LEU A 403 -8.85 -20.43 -27.22
N ARG A 404 -8.54 -21.70 -27.49
CA ARG A 404 -7.41 -22.13 -28.34
C ARG A 404 -7.84 -23.27 -29.26
N ALA A 405 -7.65 -23.10 -30.56
CA ALA A 405 -8.05 -24.05 -31.59
C ALA A 405 -9.50 -24.54 -31.44
N GLY A 406 -10.41 -23.63 -31.06
CA GLY A 406 -11.82 -23.92 -30.82
C GLY A 406 -12.14 -24.66 -29.51
N VAL A 407 -11.15 -24.87 -28.63
CA VAL A 407 -11.32 -25.53 -27.33
C VAL A 407 -11.20 -24.51 -26.21
N ARG A 408 -12.15 -24.54 -25.26
CA ARG A 408 -12.08 -23.79 -24.01
C ARG A 408 -11.01 -24.40 -23.10
N VAL A 409 -10.02 -23.60 -22.72
CA VAL A 409 -8.84 -24.06 -21.98
C VAL A 409 -8.50 -23.14 -20.83
N ALA A 410 -7.87 -23.69 -19.78
CA ALA A 410 -7.10 -22.93 -18.80
C ALA A 410 -5.63 -22.87 -19.26
N GLN A 411 -5.00 -21.72 -19.05
CA GLN A 411 -3.58 -21.50 -19.27
C GLN A 411 -3.04 -20.58 -18.17
N ALA A 412 -1.75 -20.73 -17.85
CA ALA A 412 -1.03 -19.76 -17.04
C ALA A 412 -0.03 -18.98 -17.91
N ARG A 413 0.22 -17.72 -17.56
CA ARG A 413 1.17 -16.84 -18.25
C ARG A 413 2.02 -16.10 -17.23
N ARG A 414 3.28 -15.87 -17.59
CA ARG A 414 4.20 -14.98 -16.89
C ARG A 414 4.65 -13.86 -17.82
N THR A 415 4.50 -12.62 -17.38
CA THR A 415 5.12 -11.46 -18.02
C THR A 415 6.20 -10.89 -17.10
N ILE A 416 7.45 -10.89 -17.57
CA ILE A 416 8.61 -10.35 -16.85
C ILE A 416 9.38 -9.44 -17.80
N GLY A 417 9.18 -8.13 -17.67
CA GLY A 417 9.82 -7.12 -18.50
C GLY A 417 9.39 -7.18 -19.96
N SER A 418 10.12 -7.95 -20.78
CA SER A 418 9.81 -8.23 -22.18
C SER A 418 9.61 -9.72 -22.45
N MET A 419 9.82 -10.57 -21.46
CA MET A 419 9.62 -12.01 -21.56
C MET A 419 8.16 -12.34 -21.30
N VAL A 420 7.59 -13.16 -22.17
CA VAL A 420 6.26 -13.76 -22.00
C VAL A 420 6.41 -15.26 -22.14
N VAL A 421 6.04 -15.99 -21.10
CA VAL A 421 6.06 -17.46 -21.07
C VAL A 421 4.67 -17.95 -20.75
N THR A 422 4.22 -18.99 -21.44
CA THR A 422 2.90 -19.58 -21.21
C THR A 422 3.04 -21.06 -20.89
N SER A 423 2.17 -21.56 -20.00
CA SER A 423 2.10 -22.98 -19.67
C SER A 423 1.50 -23.80 -20.81
N GLU A 424 1.55 -25.12 -20.63
CA GLU A 424 0.70 -26.06 -21.36
C GLU A 424 -0.80 -25.76 -21.18
N LEU A 425 -1.59 -26.15 -22.19
CA LEU A 425 -3.03 -25.92 -22.24
C LEU A 425 -3.78 -27.04 -21.52
N VAL A 426 -4.75 -26.66 -20.69
CA VAL A 426 -5.63 -27.61 -20.00
C VAL A 426 -7.05 -27.45 -20.50
N ALA A 427 -7.57 -28.45 -21.21
CA ALA A 427 -8.97 -28.46 -21.64
C ALA A 427 -9.90 -28.37 -20.42
N LEU A 428 -10.92 -27.52 -20.51
CA LEU A 428 -11.92 -27.33 -19.48
C LEU A 428 -13.27 -27.85 -19.95
N PRO A 429 -14.09 -28.42 -19.04
CA PRO A 429 -15.50 -28.66 -19.33
C PRO A 429 -16.25 -27.33 -19.45
N ASP A 430 -17.49 -27.40 -19.93
CA ASP A 430 -18.41 -26.26 -19.90
C ASP A 430 -18.79 -25.90 -18.45
N GLY A 431 -19.11 -24.63 -18.24
CA GLY A 431 -19.58 -24.10 -16.96
C GLY A 431 -18.51 -23.43 -16.09
N PRO A 432 -18.87 -23.10 -14.84
CA PRO A 432 -17.99 -22.39 -13.92
C PRO A 432 -16.72 -23.17 -13.59
N VAL A 433 -15.62 -22.44 -13.42
CA VAL A 433 -14.31 -22.98 -13.06
C VAL A 433 -13.71 -22.20 -11.91
N THR A 434 -13.05 -22.88 -10.97
CA THR A 434 -12.33 -22.21 -9.89
C THR A 434 -10.84 -22.11 -10.23
N LEU A 435 -10.33 -20.89 -10.35
CA LEU A 435 -8.93 -20.59 -10.58
C LEU A 435 -8.26 -20.21 -9.25
N CYS A 436 -7.05 -20.71 -9.02
CA CYS A 436 -6.35 -20.55 -7.74
C CYS A 436 -4.93 -20.00 -7.95
N ILE A 437 -4.53 -19.15 -7.02
CA ILE A 437 -3.15 -18.70 -6.82
C ILE A 437 -2.78 -18.98 -5.38
N GLU A 438 -1.72 -19.76 -5.19
CA GLU A 438 -1.17 -20.09 -3.88
C GLU A 438 0.26 -19.59 -3.77
N ALA A 439 0.57 -18.80 -2.75
CA ALA A 439 1.93 -18.34 -2.45
C ALA A 439 2.57 -19.28 -1.42
N GLU A 440 3.76 -19.80 -1.73
CA GLU A 440 4.52 -20.71 -0.85
C GLU A 440 5.97 -20.24 -0.73
N SER A 441 6.51 -20.30 0.49
CA SER A 441 7.92 -20.01 0.75
C SER A 441 8.56 -21.19 1.48
N PRO A 442 9.79 -21.59 1.13
CA PRO A 442 10.56 -22.50 1.96
C PRO A 442 10.73 -21.94 3.39
N ALA A 443 10.83 -22.84 4.36
CA ALA A 443 11.13 -22.47 5.74
C ALA A 443 12.51 -21.79 5.84
N SER A 444 12.68 -20.93 6.84
CA SER A 444 13.98 -20.31 7.18
C SER A 444 14.58 -19.41 6.08
N MET A 445 13.74 -18.71 5.31
CA MET A 445 14.14 -17.70 4.32
C MET A 445 14.02 -16.29 4.91
N GLY A 446 15.07 -15.46 4.82
CA GLY A 446 15.03 -14.06 5.28
C GLY A 446 16.34 -13.49 5.83
N PRO A 447 16.30 -12.32 6.52
CA PRO A 447 17.46 -11.54 6.99
C PRO A 447 18.41 -12.21 8.01
N GLY A 448 18.22 -13.49 8.31
CA GLY A 448 19.13 -14.35 9.07
C GLY A 448 19.03 -15.83 8.68
N GLY A 449 18.37 -16.13 7.55
CA GLY A 449 18.11 -17.47 7.06
C GLY A 449 18.92 -17.77 5.80
N HIS A 450 19.45 -18.98 5.71
CA HIS A 450 20.21 -19.47 4.55
C HIS A 450 19.57 -20.73 3.97
N GLY A 451 18.24 -20.84 4.07
CA GLY A 451 17.48 -21.95 3.50
C GLY A 451 17.72 -22.08 1.99
N GLU A 452 17.57 -23.31 1.49
CA GLU A 452 17.58 -23.62 0.06
C GLU A 452 16.16 -23.59 -0.50
N GLY A 453 16.03 -23.24 -1.79
CA GLY A 453 14.75 -23.16 -2.49
C GLY A 453 14.34 -21.72 -2.83
N GLU A 454 13.18 -21.59 -3.48
CA GLU A 454 12.68 -20.32 -3.99
C GLU A 454 11.22 -20.14 -3.58
N PRO A 455 10.83 -18.97 -3.04
CA PRO A 455 9.42 -18.65 -2.88
C PRO A 455 8.72 -18.58 -4.24
N VAL A 456 7.60 -19.28 -4.40
CA VAL A 456 6.87 -19.41 -5.66
C VAL A 456 5.37 -19.19 -5.47
N TYR A 457 4.72 -18.71 -6.54
CA TYR A 457 3.28 -18.90 -6.69
C TYR A 457 3.02 -20.24 -7.36
N ARG A 458 1.97 -20.94 -6.98
CA ARG A 458 1.37 -22.05 -7.73
C ARG A 458 0.10 -21.52 -8.38
N LEU A 459 0.10 -21.46 -9.71
CA LEU A 459 -1.01 -20.98 -10.51
C LEU A 459 -1.76 -22.18 -11.06
N GLY A 460 -3.07 -22.28 -10.84
CA GLY A 460 -3.78 -23.49 -11.22
C GLY A 460 -5.29 -23.41 -11.28
N VAL A 461 -5.88 -24.54 -11.62
CA VAL A 461 -7.32 -24.75 -11.67
C VAL A 461 -7.72 -25.83 -10.67
N GLN A 462 -8.78 -25.59 -9.91
CA GLN A 462 -9.33 -26.59 -9.02
C GLN A 462 -10.00 -27.72 -9.81
N THR A 463 -9.68 -28.96 -9.48
CA THR A 463 -10.31 -30.17 -10.02
C THR A 463 -10.84 -31.05 -8.89
N GLU A 464 -11.57 -32.12 -9.22
CA GLU A 464 -12.01 -33.13 -8.24
C GLU A 464 -10.82 -33.76 -7.48
N GLY A 465 -9.66 -33.88 -8.14
CA GLY A 465 -8.43 -34.41 -7.55
C GLY A 465 -7.57 -33.39 -6.79
N GLY A 466 -8.05 -32.16 -6.60
CA GLY A 466 -7.30 -31.06 -6.01
C GLY A 466 -6.83 -30.02 -7.02
N LEU A 467 -5.92 -29.13 -6.61
CA LEU A 467 -5.35 -28.10 -7.46
C LEU A 467 -4.47 -28.73 -8.56
N ARG A 468 -4.91 -28.63 -9.82
CA ARG A 468 -4.05 -28.88 -10.97
C ARG A 468 -3.22 -27.63 -11.22
N VAL A 469 -1.93 -27.70 -10.89
CA VAL A 469 -0.98 -26.60 -11.11
C VAL A 469 -0.61 -26.56 -12.59
N LEU A 470 -0.74 -25.37 -13.18
CA LEU A 470 -0.35 -25.08 -14.56
C LEU A 470 1.05 -24.48 -14.61
N ASP A 471 1.42 -23.72 -13.58
CA ASP A 471 2.71 -23.05 -13.53
C ASP A 471 3.16 -22.72 -12.09
N THR A 472 4.47 -22.62 -11.88
CA THR A 472 5.07 -22.29 -10.57
C THR A 472 6.09 -21.15 -10.62
N PRO A 473 5.68 -19.90 -10.87
CA PRO A 473 6.62 -18.78 -10.97
C PRO A 473 7.21 -18.33 -9.65
N GLU A 474 8.49 -17.97 -9.71
CA GLU A 474 9.26 -17.39 -8.61
C GLU A 474 8.75 -16.00 -8.23
N MET A 475 8.49 -15.76 -6.95
CA MET A 475 7.96 -14.47 -6.48
C MET A 475 8.94 -13.31 -6.70
N ARG A 476 10.25 -13.59 -6.78
CA ARG A 476 11.28 -12.56 -6.95
C ARG A 476 11.07 -11.69 -8.20
N TYR A 477 10.52 -12.24 -9.29
CA TYR A 477 10.43 -11.49 -10.53
C TYR A 477 9.23 -10.55 -10.57
N ILE A 478 8.38 -10.57 -9.54
CA ILE A 478 7.40 -9.51 -9.29
C ILE A 478 7.74 -8.68 -8.05
N ALA A 479 8.90 -8.89 -7.43
CA ALA A 479 9.32 -8.11 -6.28
C ALA A 479 9.78 -6.71 -6.70
N THR A 480 9.70 -5.75 -5.78
CA THR A 480 10.08 -4.35 -6.04
C THR A 480 11.52 -4.22 -6.53
N GLU A 481 12.44 -5.04 -6.02
CA GLU A 481 13.86 -5.04 -6.41
C GLU A 481 14.09 -5.44 -7.87
N VAL A 482 13.14 -6.12 -8.51
CA VAL A 482 13.20 -6.50 -9.94
C VAL A 482 12.27 -5.62 -10.77
N ALA A 483 11.01 -5.48 -10.34
CA ALA A 483 9.98 -4.81 -11.09
C ALA A 483 10.11 -3.28 -11.07
N GLY A 484 10.80 -2.74 -10.06
CA GLY A 484 10.90 -1.32 -9.77
C GLY A 484 9.59 -0.71 -9.23
N GLY A 485 9.67 0.56 -8.82
CA GLY A 485 8.52 1.29 -8.31
C GLY A 485 8.41 1.28 -6.79
N PHE A 486 7.21 1.56 -6.29
CA PHE A 486 6.93 1.83 -4.88
C PHE A 486 5.73 1.03 -4.33
N THR A 487 5.21 0.10 -5.12
CA THR A 487 3.97 -0.65 -4.86
C THR A 487 4.25 -2.04 -4.28
N GLY A 488 3.18 -2.78 -3.98
CA GLY A 488 3.22 -4.21 -3.66
C GLY A 488 2.30 -5.00 -4.57
N ALA A 489 2.38 -6.33 -4.50
CA ALA A 489 1.59 -7.23 -5.30
C ALA A 489 0.09 -7.13 -4.98
N TYR A 490 -0.73 -7.10 -6.04
CA TYR A 490 -2.18 -7.25 -5.99
C TYR A 490 -2.62 -8.59 -6.56
N LEU A 491 -3.73 -9.10 -6.03
CA LEU A 491 -4.45 -10.25 -6.54
C LEU A 491 -5.75 -9.73 -7.17
N GLY A 492 -5.93 -9.96 -8.47
CA GLY A 492 -7.00 -9.31 -9.22
C GLY A 492 -7.74 -10.21 -10.19
N MET A 493 -9.07 -10.09 -10.19
CA MET A 493 -9.92 -10.61 -11.25
C MET A 493 -9.78 -9.73 -12.47
N TYR A 494 -9.69 -10.31 -13.66
CA TYR A 494 -9.53 -9.53 -14.89
C TYR A 494 -10.21 -10.17 -16.09
N ALA A 495 -10.49 -9.36 -17.10
CA ALA A 495 -10.93 -9.80 -18.43
C ALA A 495 -10.32 -8.90 -19.51
N THR A 496 -9.95 -9.46 -20.66
CA THR A 496 -9.47 -8.70 -21.82
C THR A 496 -9.69 -9.49 -23.11
N GLY A 497 -9.99 -8.77 -24.20
CA GLY A 497 -10.01 -9.35 -25.54
C GLY A 497 -8.73 -9.09 -26.32
N ASN A 498 -7.64 -8.72 -25.63
CA ASN A 498 -6.28 -8.55 -26.19
C ASN A 498 -6.27 -7.70 -27.48
N GLY A 499 -6.65 -6.43 -27.36
CA GLY A 499 -6.71 -5.49 -28.49
C GLY A 499 -8.10 -5.35 -29.12
N ALA A 500 -9.11 -6.05 -28.60
CA ALA A 500 -10.51 -5.84 -28.94
C ALA A 500 -11.42 -6.15 -27.74
N VAL A 501 -12.70 -5.80 -27.84
CA VAL A 501 -13.70 -6.09 -26.80
C VAL A 501 -14.14 -7.56 -26.89
N CYS A 502 -14.24 -8.25 -25.75
CA CYS A 502 -14.82 -9.58 -25.64
C CYS A 502 -16.32 -9.53 -25.95
N ALA A 503 -16.82 -10.47 -26.74
CA ALA A 503 -18.26 -10.57 -27.01
C ALA A 503 -19.06 -10.98 -25.77
N GLN A 504 -18.49 -11.87 -24.95
CA GLN A 504 -19.10 -12.37 -23.72
C GLN A 504 -18.44 -11.77 -22.47
N PRO A 505 -19.22 -11.46 -21.42
CA PRO A 505 -18.66 -11.04 -20.14
C PRO A 505 -18.04 -12.21 -19.36
N ALA A 506 -17.15 -11.88 -18.44
CA ALA A 506 -16.64 -12.77 -17.41
C ALA A 506 -17.38 -12.51 -16.10
N ASP A 507 -18.08 -13.52 -15.60
CA ASP A 507 -18.87 -13.43 -14.38
C ASP A 507 -18.19 -14.18 -13.23
N PHE A 508 -17.90 -13.48 -12.14
CA PHE A 508 -17.27 -14.02 -10.94
C PHE A 508 -18.30 -14.15 -9.81
N THR A 509 -18.49 -15.35 -9.26
CA THR A 509 -19.41 -15.57 -8.11
C THR A 509 -18.77 -15.28 -6.77
N SER A 510 -17.46 -15.45 -6.67
CA SER A 510 -16.77 -15.35 -5.40
C SER A 510 -15.29 -15.07 -5.57
N PHE A 511 -14.72 -14.38 -4.58
CA PHE A 511 -13.29 -14.26 -4.38
C PHE A 511 -12.97 -14.67 -2.94
N SER A 512 -12.13 -15.69 -2.76
CA SER A 512 -11.60 -16.07 -1.45
C SER A 512 -10.15 -15.64 -1.29
N TYR A 513 -9.77 -15.28 -0.07
CA TYR A 513 -8.41 -15.03 0.35
C TYR A 513 -8.18 -15.57 1.74
N ALA A 514 -7.10 -16.30 1.94
CA ALA A 514 -6.71 -16.77 3.26
C ALA A 514 -5.19 -16.79 3.38
N ARG A 515 -4.68 -16.41 4.55
CA ARG A 515 -3.31 -16.75 4.92
C ARG A 515 -3.17 -18.27 4.98
N ARG A 516 -2.03 -18.79 4.52
CA ARG A 516 -1.66 -20.18 4.73
C ARG A 516 -0.76 -20.28 5.95
N ALA A 517 -1.04 -21.23 6.84
CA ALA A 517 -0.10 -21.57 7.89
C ALA A 517 1.09 -22.25 7.23
N GLY A 518 2.28 -21.65 7.31
CA GLY A 518 3.50 -22.29 6.86
C GLY A 518 3.65 -23.63 7.59
N GLY A 519 4.02 -24.67 6.84
CA GLY A 519 4.16 -26.01 7.38
C GLY A 519 5.13 -26.00 8.56
N SER A 520 4.60 -26.03 9.79
CA SER A 520 5.39 -26.37 10.96
C SER A 520 5.78 -27.83 10.81
N SER A 521 7.04 -28.08 10.48
CA SER A 521 7.67 -29.38 10.69
C SER A 521 7.87 -29.59 12.19
N ASP A 522 6.78 -29.73 12.96
CA ASP A 522 6.83 -30.34 14.28
C ASP A 522 6.90 -31.86 14.09
N GLY A 523 8.07 -32.29 13.61
CA GLY A 523 8.50 -33.67 13.64
C GLY A 523 9.19 -33.96 14.97
N SER A 524 8.42 -34.09 16.05
CA SER A 524 8.87 -34.84 17.23
C SER A 524 7.73 -35.72 17.75
N ALA A 525 7.56 -36.85 17.07
CA ALA A 525 6.88 -38.02 17.60
C ALA A 525 7.88 -39.19 17.56
N ASN A 526 8.65 -39.34 18.65
CA ASN A 526 8.94 -40.58 19.37
C ASN A 526 9.98 -40.34 20.46
#